data_AF-A0A2D5XRL5-F1
#
_entry.id   AF-A0A2D5XRL5-F1
#
_cell.length_a   1.000
_cell.length_b   1.000
_cell.length_c   1.000
_cell.angle_alpha   90.00
_cell.angle_beta   90.00
_cell.angle_gamma   90.00
#
_symmetry.space_group_name_H-M   'P 1'
#
loop_
_entity.id
_entity.type
_entity.pdbx_description
1 polymer ?
#
loop_
_entity_poly.entity_id
_entity_poly.type
_entity_poly.pdbx_seq_one_letter_code
_entity_poly.pdbx_strand_id
1 'polypeptide(L)'
;MGNMSVIICLLLSFSGSGGTPSMGHPDPARVQQPGPSAPLTSHEKRQPTKLLTVDEALALCFPKCKTTRGTKFLSPTEVKQIARLSGSKDISRIAHPYQAHDSQGALVGTAWFDTHRVRSKRETLMIAIDPQGKILRIEVLAFAEPRQYRPPAKWYGQFKGERLSPKLTPKGNIKTMAGATLTTRATVQSARRALALQQVLDARNPKPSPVGATK
;
A
#
# COMPACT_ATOMS: atom_id res chain seq x y z
N MET A 1 53.22 -30.44 9.49
CA MET A 1 51.98 -31.07 10.00
C MET A 1 50.87 -30.67 9.04
N GLY A 2 50.72 -31.30 7.86
CA GLY A 2 50.18 -32.65 7.62
C GLY A 2 48.63 -32.56 7.69
N ASN A 3 47.80 -32.84 6.69
CA ASN A 3 47.86 -33.60 5.43
C ASN A 3 46.86 -32.92 4.42
N MET A 4 47.09 -32.78 3.11
CA MET A 4 47.27 -33.75 2.03
C MET A 4 46.13 -34.79 1.87
N SER A 5 45.27 -34.61 0.86
CA SER A 5 44.80 -35.70 -0.01
C SER A 5 44.20 -35.19 -1.32
N VAL A 6 44.96 -35.44 -2.38
CA VAL A 6 44.59 -35.51 -3.80
C VAL A 6 44.49 -37.00 -4.14
N ILE A 7 43.56 -37.43 -4.99
CA ILE A 7 43.57 -38.67 -5.83
C ILE A 7 42.30 -38.57 -6.72
N ILE A 8 42.38 -38.29 -8.02
CA ILE A 8 42.81 -39.08 -9.21
C ILE A 8 41.66 -39.82 -9.91
N CYS A 9 41.58 -39.52 -11.22
CA CYS A 9 40.87 -40.12 -12.34
C CYS A 9 40.48 -41.61 -12.30
N LEU A 10 39.34 -41.92 -12.91
CA LEU A 10 39.27 -43.05 -13.86
C LEU A 10 38.27 -42.78 -15.00
N LEU A 11 38.79 -42.75 -16.22
CA LEU A 11 38.08 -42.86 -17.50
C LEU A 11 37.75 -44.33 -17.75
N LEU A 12 36.51 -44.64 -18.14
CA LEU A 12 36.19 -45.88 -18.85
C LEU A 12 35.24 -45.57 -20.02
N SER A 13 35.80 -45.75 -21.22
CA SER A 13 35.10 -45.82 -22.49
C SER A 13 34.29 -47.13 -22.57
N PHE A 14 33.06 -47.07 -23.06
CA PHE A 14 32.33 -48.24 -23.54
C PHE A 14 31.85 -47.98 -24.97
N SER A 15 32.46 -48.69 -25.92
CA SER A 15 31.95 -48.87 -27.27
C SER A 15 30.88 -49.97 -27.25
N GLY A 16 29.71 -49.69 -27.80
CA GLY A 16 28.65 -50.67 -28.03
C GLY A 16 27.93 -50.35 -29.34
N SER A 17 28.03 -51.26 -30.30
CA SER A 17 27.51 -51.16 -31.67
C SER A 17 26.13 -51.82 -31.78
N GLY A 18 25.31 -51.33 -32.72
CA GLY A 18 24.32 -52.14 -33.42
C GLY A 18 22.85 -51.99 -32.98
N GLY A 19 22.06 -51.33 -33.83
CA GLY A 19 20.60 -51.39 -33.77
C GLY A 19 19.95 -50.29 -34.61
N THR A 20 19.69 -50.57 -35.89
CA THR A 20 18.83 -49.73 -36.75
C THR A 20 17.37 -50.18 -36.61
N PRO A 21 16.43 -49.28 -36.28
CA PRO A 21 15.03 -49.49 -36.57
C PRO A 21 14.53 -48.51 -37.64
N SER A 22 14.10 -49.11 -38.74
CA SER A 22 12.94 -48.76 -39.57
C SER A 22 12.45 -47.31 -39.58
N MET A 23 12.63 -46.66 -40.73
CA MET A 23 11.98 -45.41 -41.13
C MET A 23 10.46 -45.58 -41.23
N GLY A 24 9.72 -45.02 -40.26
CA GLY A 24 8.30 -44.73 -40.36
C GLY A 24 8.08 -43.24 -40.64
N HIS A 25 7.30 -42.93 -41.67
CA HIS A 25 6.88 -41.57 -42.05
C HIS A 25 6.24 -40.80 -40.88
N PRO A 26 6.44 -39.48 -40.75
CA PRO A 26 5.65 -38.64 -39.86
C PRO A 26 4.26 -38.34 -40.44
N ASP A 27 3.22 -38.71 -39.69
CA ASP A 27 1.81 -38.37 -39.91
C ASP A 27 1.54 -36.89 -39.52
N PRO A 28 1.07 -36.01 -40.43
CA PRO A 28 0.87 -34.60 -40.14
C PRO A 28 -0.57 -34.31 -39.70
N ALA A 29 -0.98 -34.73 -38.50
CA ALA A 29 -2.16 -34.16 -37.83
C ALA A 29 -2.28 -34.58 -36.35
N ARG A 30 -1.70 -33.79 -35.43
CA ARG A 30 -2.26 -33.71 -34.06
C ARG A 30 -2.04 -32.34 -33.44
N VAL A 31 -3.01 -31.45 -33.68
CA VAL A 31 -3.21 -30.25 -32.88
C VAL A 31 -3.52 -30.70 -31.45
N GLN A 32 -2.61 -30.47 -30.51
CA GLN A 32 -2.83 -30.69 -29.10
C GLN A 32 -3.89 -29.69 -28.61
N GLN A 33 -5.12 -30.15 -28.37
CA GLN A 33 -6.13 -29.32 -27.69
C GLN A 33 -5.67 -29.04 -26.25
N PRO A 34 -5.81 -27.80 -25.73
CA PRO A 34 -5.58 -27.54 -24.32
C PRO A 34 -6.63 -28.28 -23.49
N GLY A 35 -6.18 -29.04 -22.49
CA GLY A 35 -7.05 -29.80 -21.58
C GLY A 35 -7.99 -28.89 -20.76
N PRO A 36 -9.07 -29.46 -20.21
CA PRO A 36 -10.08 -28.71 -19.46
C PRO A 36 -9.43 -27.99 -18.27
N SER A 37 -9.67 -26.68 -18.19
CA SER A 37 -9.25 -25.83 -17.09
C SER A 37 -9.81 -26.35 -15.76
N ALA A 38 -8.91 -26.61 -14.82
CA ALA A 38 -9.28 -26.99 -13.46
C ALA A 38 -10.20 -25.92 -12.84
N PRO A 39 -11.31 -26.30 -12.17
CA PRO A 39 -12.19 -25.35 -11.52
C PRO A 39 -11.45 -24.70 -10.35
N LEU A 40 -11.47 -23.36 -10.31
CA LEU A 40 -10.92 -22.55 -9.22
C LEU A 40 -11.63 -22.96 -7.92
N THR A 41 -10.86 -23.53 -6.98
CA THR A 41 -11.38 -24.01 -5.70
C THR A 41 -11.89 -22.84 -4.85
N SER A 42 -13.06 -23.11 -4.29
CA SER A 42 -13.93 -22.25 -3.51
C SER A 42 -13.35 -21.87 -2.16
N HIS A 43 -12.44 -20.89 -2.09
CA HIS A 43 -12.10 -20.20 -0.82
C HIS A 43 -11.83 -18.71 -0.96
N GLU A 44 -12.33 -18.05 -2.01
CA GLU A 44 -12.30 -16.59 -2.02
C GLU A 44 -13.43 -16.05 -1.13
N LYS A 45 -13.13 -15.90 0.16
CA LYS A 45 -13.95 -15.12 1.10
C LYS A 45 -14.29 -13.80 0.41
N ARG A 46 -15.56 -13.66 -0.02
CA ARG A 46 -16.09 -12.47 -0.68
C ARG A 46 -15.80 -11.26 0.19
N GLN A 47 -14.77 -10.50 -0.16
CA GLN A 47 -14.69 -9.13 0.34
C GLN A 47 -15.92 -8.37 -0.15
N PRO A 48 -16.52 -7.52 0.69
CA PRO A 48 -17.70 -6.75 0.32
C PRO A 48 -17.44 -6.03 -1.00
N THR A 49 -18.38 -6.20 -1.93
CA THR A 49 -18.36 -5.54 -3.24
C THR A 49 -18.55 -4.03 -3.10
N LYS A 50 -19.20 -3.60 -2.01
CA LYS A 50 -19.46 -2.19 -1.68
C LYS A 50 -18.30 -1.61 -0.88
N LEU A 51 -17.73 -0.51 -1.37
CA LEU A 51 -16.81 0.34 -0.62
C LEU A 51 -17.60 1.32 0.25
N LEU A 52 -16.98 1.80 1.33
CA LEU A 52 -17.63 2.73 2.25
C LEU A 52 -17.86 4.10 1.60
N THR A 53 -18.94 4.75 1.99
CA THR A 53 -19.10 6.20 1.75
C THR A 53 -18.15 6.99 2.63
N VAL A 54 -18.02 8.30 2.36
CA VAL A 54 -17.23 9.22 3.19
C VAL A 54 -17.71 9.18 4.64
N ASP A 55 -19.03 9.28 4.86
CA ASP A 55 -19.61 9.31 6.20
C ASP A 55 -19.45 7.97 6.93
N GLU A 56 -19.66 6.85 6.23
CA GLU A 56 -19.44 5.50 6.77
C GLU A 56 -17.97 5.31 7.20
N ALA A 57 -17.01 5.78 6.39
CA ALA A 57 -15.58 5.67 6.70
C ALA A 57 -15.16 6.57 7.88
N LEU A 58 -15.69 7.79 7.93
CA LEU A 58 -15.46 8.72 9.04
C LEU A 58 -16.04 8.16 10.35
N ALA A 59 -17.27 7.66 10.33
CA ALA A 59 -17.92 7.07 11.50
C ALA A 59 -17.20 5.80 11.99
N LEU A 60 -16.68 4.98 11.05
CA LEU A 60 -15.88 3.81 11.37
C LEU A 60 -14.55 4.17 12.04
N CYS A 61 -13.92 5.28 11.65
CA CYS A 61 -12.64 5.70 12.20
C CYS A 61 -12.76 6.51 13.50
N PHE A 62 -13.82 7.33 13.61
CA PHE A 62 -14.04 8.25 14.72
C PHE A 62 -15.42 8.01 15.34
N PRO A 63 -15.63 6.85 16.01
CA PRO A 63 -16.92 6.54 16.60
C PRO A 63 -17.28 7.59 17.67
N LYS A 64 -18.54 8.00 17.71
CA LYS A 64 -19.08 8.99 18.67
C LYS A 64 -18.39 10.38 18.61
N CYS A 65 -17.68 10.69 17.53
CA CYS A 65 -17.03 11.98 17.35
C CYS A 65 -17.81 12.86 16.36
N LYS A 66 -17.74 14.17 16.54
CA LYS A 66 -18.23 15.14 15.56
C LYS A 66 -17.14 15.43 14.53
N THR A 67 -17.39 15.11 13.26
CA THR A 67 -16.47 15.38 12.16
C THR A 67 -16.87 16.65 11.41
N THR A 68 -15.94 17.59 11.24
CA THR A 68 -16.16 18.84 10.50
C THR A 68 -15.15 18.99 9.38
N ARG A 69 -15.63 19.29 8.17
CA ARG A 69 -14.78 19.59 7.01
C ARG A 69 -14.30 21.04 7.08
N GLY A 70 -12.99 21.23 7.04
CA GLY A 70 -12.34 22.52 6.90
C GLY A 70 -11.81 22.78 5.49
N THR A 71 -11.34 24.00 5.27
CA THR A 71 -10.56 24.38 4.10
C THR A 71 -9.29 25.09 4.58
N LYS A 72 -8.13 24.64 4.10
CA LYS A 72 -6.83 25.23 4.39
C LYS A 72 -6.16 25.62 3.08
N PHE A 73 -5.77 26.89 2.99
CA PHE A 73 -4.95 27.40 1.90
C PHE A 73 -3.49 27.29 2.30
N LEU A 74 -2.69 26.70 1.42
CA LEU A 74 -1.27 26.49 1.59
C LEU A 74 -0.48 27.57 0.85
N SER A 75 0.51 28.13 1.53
CA SER A 75 1.46 29.05 0.94
C SER A 75 2.39 28.31 -0.03
N PRO A 76 3.07 29.02 -0.95
CA PRO A 76 4.08 28.41 -1.82
C PRO A 76 5.19 27.69 -1.04
N THR A 77 5.58 28.20 0.13
CA THR A 77 6.64 27.61 0.96
C THR A 77 6.16 26.30 1.61
N GLU A 78 4.92 26.27 2.10
CA GLU A 78 4.31 25.06 2.65
C GLU A 78 4.15 23.97 1.58
N VAL A 79 3.70 24.33 0.38
CA VAL A 79 3.60 23.40 -0.76
C VAL A 79 4.97 22.77 -1.06
N LYS A 80 6.04 23.56 -1.13
CA LYS A 80 7.41 23.06 -1.33
C LYS A 80 7.86 22.16 -0.19
N GLN A 81 7.52 22.51 1.05
CA GLN A 81 7.86 21.72 2.23
C GLN A 81 7.14 20.36 2.22
N ILE A 82 5.83 20.35 1.92
CA ILE A 82 5.04 19.11 1.80
C ILE A 82 5.58 18.25 0.65
N ALA A 83 5.93 18.85 -0.49
CA ALA A 83 6.51 18.14 -1.61
C ALA A 83 7.82 17.43 -1.22
N ARG A 84 8.73 18.15 -0.54
CA ARG A 84 9.99 17.60 -0.03
C ARG A 84 9.78 16.47 0.98
N LEU A 85 8.91 16.69 1.97
CA LEU A 85 8.64 15.74 3.05
C LEU A 85 7.96 14.46 2.54
N SER A 86 6.95 14.62 1.69
CA SER A 86 6.19 13.51 1.16
C SER A 86 6.94 12.77 0.05
N GLY A 87 7.80 13.44 -0.71
CA GLY A 87 8.39 12.93 -1.95
C GLY A 87 7.46 13.03 -3.16
N SER A 88 6.33 13.73 -3.04
CA SER A 88 5.41 14.01 -4.16
C SER A 88 5.72 15.36 -4.81
N LYS A 89 5.54 15.45 -6.13
CA LYS A 89 5.66 16.71 -6.88
C LYS A 89 4.33 17.46 -6.96
N ASP A 90 3.22 16.74 -7.02
CA ASP A 90 1.90 17.30 -7.24
C ASP A 90 1.18 17.53 -5.90
N ILE A 91 1.37 18.71 -5.33
CA ILE A 91 0.72 19.13 -4.08
C ILE A 91 -0.28 20.25 -4.39
N SER A 92 -1.55 20.01 -4.08
CA SER A 92 -2.61 21.03 -4.17
C SER A 92 -2.34 22.19 -3.21
N ARG A 93 -2.67 23.42 -3.59
CA ARG A 93 -2.65 24.60 -2.71
C ARG A 93 -3.83 24.66 -1.74
N ILE A 94 -4.84 23.81 -1.94
CA ILE A 94 -6.04 23.74 -1.10
C ILE A 94 -6.11 22.34 -0.51
N ALA A 95 -6.26 22.27 0.81
CA ALA A 95 -6.41 21.04 1.56
C ALA A 95 -7.72 21.06 2.37
N HIS A 96 -8.41 19.93 2.41
CA HIS A 96 -9.70 19.79 3.11
C HIS A 96 -9.58 18.79 4.26
N PRO A 97 -9.13 19.21 5.46
CA PRO A 97 -9.10 18.35 6.62
C PRO A 97 -10.52 18.04 7.10
N TYR A 98 -10.78 16.80 7.48
CA TYR A 98 -11.95 16.42 8.27
C TYR A 98 -11.51 16.21 9.71
N GLN A 99 -11.74 17.22 10.55
CA GLN A 99 -11.33 17.19 11.95
C GLN A 99 -12.40 16.50 12.79
N ALA A 100 -12.01 15.50 13.58
CA ALA A 100 -12.88 14.79 14.49
C ALA A 100 -12.64 15.27 15.93
N HIS A 101 -13.71 15.67 16.61
CA HIS A 101 -13.68 16.07 18.01
C HIS A 101 -14.56 15.15 18.85
N ASP A 102 -14.13 14.81 20.05
CA ASP A 102 -14.96 14.06 21.01
C ASP A 102 -16.04 14.96 21.64
N SER A 103 -16.85 14.38 22.54
CA SER A 103 -17.91 15.10 23.25
C SER A 103 -17.41 16.25 24.14
N GLN A 104 -16.13 16.28 24.46
CA GLN A 104 -15.46 17.26 25.30
C GLN A 104 -14.79 18.35 24.45
N GLY A 105 -14.87 18.24 23.13
CA GLY A 105 -14.28 19.17 22.18
C GLY A 105 -12.79 18.93 21.90
N ALA A 106 -12.20 17.85 22.42
CA ALA A 106 -10.81 17.53 22.15
C ALA A 106 -10.66 16.95 20.74
N LEU A 107 -9.66 17.43 19.99
CA LEU A 107 -9.32 16.89 18.67
C LEU A 107 -8.77 15.47 18.84
N VAL A 108 -9.48 14.47 18.32
CA VAL A 108 -9.07 13.06 18.37
C VAL A 108 -8.38 12.58 17.09
N GLY A 109 -8.48 13.37 16.01
CA GLY A 109 -7.76 13.09 14.77
C GLY A 109 -8.25 13.92 13.59
N THR A 110 -7.52 13.78 12.48
CA THR A 110 -7.85 14.42 11.21
C THR A 110 -7.85 13.37 10.10
N ALA A 111 -8.91 13.33 9.30
CA ALA A 111 -8.95 12.54 8.07
C ALA A 111 -8.63 13.39 6.85
N TRP A 112 -7.75 12.84 6.00
CA TRP A 112 -7.36 13.38 4.71
C TRP A 112 -7.87 12.48 3.60
N PHE A 113 -8.37 13.08 2.52
CA PHE A 113 -8.86 12.35 1.36
C PHE A 113 -7.95 12.65 0.18
N ASP A 114 -7.45 11.59 -0.45
CA ASP A 114 -6.50 11.70 -1.54
C ASP A 114 -6.97 10.82 -2.69
N THR A 115 -7.24 11.48 -3.83
CA THR A 115 -7.64 10.80 -5.06
C THR A 115 -6.54 10.94 -6.08
N HIS A 116 -6.00 9.80 -6.53
CA HIS A 116 -4.84 9.77 -7.42
C HIS A 116 -4.91 8.60 -8.40
N ARG A 117 -4.08 8.66 -9.46
CA ARG A 117 -3.97 7.57 -10.43
C ARG A 117 -3.08 6.46 -9.87
N VAL A 118 -3.53 5.21 -9.99
CA VAL A 118 -2.76 4.03 -9.59
C VAL A 118 -1.96 3.49 -10.77
N ARG A 119 -2.64 2.99 -11.81
CA ARG A 119 -2.01 2.56 -13.08
C ARG A 119 -2.53 3.42 -14.23
N SER A 120 -3.76 3.18 -14.65
CA SER A 120 -4.47 3.94 -15.67
C SER A 120 -5.71 4.63 -15.11
N LYS A 121 -6.26 4.12 -14.00
CA LYS A 121 -7.47 4.62 -13.34
C LYS A 121 -7.17 5.14 -11.94
N ARG A 122 -8.18 5.80 -11.35
CA ARG A 122 -8.06 6.48 -10.06
C ARG A 122 -8.50 5.59 -8.88
N GLU A 123 -7.90 5.85 -7.73
CA GLU A 123 -8.41 5.43 -6.43
C GLU A 123 -8.62 6.64 -5.52
N THR A 124 -9.48 6.50 -4.52
CA THR A 124 -9.67 7.46 -3.43
C THR A 124 -9.40 6.77 -2.11
N LEU A 125 -8.45 7.30 -1.36
CA LEU A 125 -8.11 6.84 -0.01
C LEU A 125 -8.51 7.89 1.02
N MET A 126 -9.01 7.43 2.16
CA MET A 126 -9.05 8.19 3.40
C MET A 126 -7.86 7.78 4.27
N ILE A 127 -7.11 8.76 4.77
CA ILE A 127 -6.00 8.57 5.70
C ILE A 127 -6.31 9.35 6.97
N ALA A 128 -6.65 8.64 8.04
CA ALA A 128 -6.90 9.22 9.34
C ALA A 128 -5.62 9.23 10.17
N ILE A 129 -5.32 10.37 10.79
CA ILE A 129 -4.10 10.62 11.54
C ILE A 129 -4.47 11.15 12.93
N ASP A 130 -3.82 10.62 13.95
CA ASP A 130 -4.00 11.06 15.33
C ASP A 130 -3.36 12.45 15.59
N PRO A 131 -3.67 13.11 16.71
CA PRO A 131 -3.12 14.41 17.05
C PRO A 131 -1.60 14.41 17.25
N GLN A 132 -0.99 13.24 17.41
CA GLN A 132 0.45 13.04 17.55
C GLN A 132 1.13 12.84 16.20
N GLY A 133 0.41 12.72 15.08
CA GLY A 133 0.98 12.49 13.75
C GLY A 133 1.25 11.01 13.41
N LYS A 134 0.51 10.07 14.02
CA LYS A 134 0.52 8.65 13.63
C LYS A 134 -0.74 8.31 12.84
N ILE A 135 -0.62 7.44 11.85
CA ILE A 135 -1.78 6.96 11.11
C ILE A 135 -2.65 6.09 12.03
N LEU A 136 -3.94 6.42 12.11
CA LEU A 136 -4.96 5.62 12.78
C LEU A 136 -5.49 4.53 11.85
N ARG A 137 -5.81 4.91 10.61
CA ARG A 137 -6.47 4.05 9.62
C ARG A 137 -6.24 4.56 8.21
N ILE A 138 -6.17 3.63 7.25
CA ILE A 138 -6.37 3.91 5.83
C ILE A 138 -7.60 3.14 5.36
N GLU A 139 -8.50 3.81 4.63
CA GLU A 139 -9.70 3.21 4.03
C GLU A 139 -9.74 3.49 2.53
N VAL A 140 -10.14 2.49 1.74
CA VAL A 140 -10.36 2.64 0.30
C VAL A 140 -11.82 3.00 0.06
N LEU A 141 -12.10 4.16 -0.53
CA LEU A 141 -13.47 4.62 -0.78
C LEU A 141 -13.88 4.46 -2.24
N ALA A 142 -12.91 4.55 -3.15
CA ALA A 142 -13.12 4.27 -4.56
C ALA A 142 -11.87 3.58 -5.13
N PHE A 143 -12.08 2.60 -6.01
CA PHE A 143 -11.00 1.90 -6.68
C PHE A 143 -11.48 1.47 -8.07
N ALA A 144 -11.07 2.22 -9.10
CA ALA A 144 -11.58 2.01 -10.46
C ALA A 144 -10.76 0.99 -11.27
N GLU A 145 -9.58 0.61 -10.78
CA GLU A 145 -8.77 -0.47 -11.35
C GLU A 145 -9.41 -1.85 -11.11
N PRO A 146 -9.06 -2.89 -11.90
CA PRO A 146 -9.50 -4.26 -11.63
C PRO A 146 -9.24 -4.68 -10.19
N ARG A 147 -10.24 -5.31 -9.57
CA ARG A 147 -10.26 -5.66 -8.14
C ARG A 147 -9.03 -6.45 -7.69
N GLN A 148 -8.46 -7.30 -8.54
CA GLN A 148 -7.24 -8.07 -8.25
C GLN A 148 -6.00 -7.20 -7.97
N TYR A 149 -6.02 -5.92 -8.35
CA TYR A 149 -4.96 -4.95 -8.04
C TYR A 149 -5.20 -4.20 -6.74
N ARG A 150 -6.33 -4.41 -6.07
CA ARG A 150 -6.65 -3.80 -4.78
C ARG A 150 -6.15 -4.70 -3.65
N PRO A 151 -5.26 -4.21 -2.78
CA PRO A 151 -4.93 -4.94 -1.58
C PRO A 151 -6.15 -5.22 -0.69
N PRO A 152 -6.16 -6.33 0.06
CA PRO A 152 -7.23 -6.62 1.00
C PRO A 152 -7.17 -5.64 2.19
N ALA A 153 -8.31 -5.38 2.85
CA ALA A 153 -8.37 -4.50 4.02
C ALA A 153 -7.29 -4.78 5.09
N LYS A 154 -6.99 -6.07 5.36
CA LYS A 154 -5.94 -6.49 6.31
C LYS A 154 -4.56 -5.93 5.94
N TRP A 155 -4.25 -5.78 4.66
CA TRP A 155 -2.98 -5.24 4.19
C TRP A 155 -2.81 -3.76 4.57
N TYR A 156 -3.89 -2.96 4.53
CA TYR A 156 -3.85 -1.56 4.97
C TYR A 156 -3.62 -1.40 6.49
N GLY A 157 -3.90 -2.44 7.27
CA GLY A 157 -3.68 -2.43 8.73
C GLY A 157 -2.23 -2.20 9.15
N GLN A 158 -1.25 -2.49 8.28
CA GLN A 158 0.17 -2.26 8.56
C GLN A 158 0.55 -0.78 8.67
N PHE A 159 -0.29 0.14 8.18
CA PHE A 159 -0.03 1.58 8.31
C PHE A 159 -0.38 2.11 9.69
N LYS A 160 -1.14 1.36 10.51
CA LYS A 160 -1.53 1.81 11.85
C LYS A 160 -0.29 2.07 12.71
N GLY A 161 -0.20 3.26 13.29
CA GLY A 161 0.93 3.69 14.13
C GLY A 161 2.12 4.25 13.36
N GLU A 162 2.15 4.12 12.03
CA GLU A 162 3.22 4.68 11.20
C GLU A 162 3.22 6.21 11.25
N ARG A 163 4.42 6.77 11.18
CA ARG A 163 4.69 8.22 11.13
C ARG A 163 5.43 8.56 9.85
N LEU A 164 5.48 9.86 9.53
CA LEU A 164 6.35 10.28 8.45
C LEU A 164 7.80 9.99 8.81
N SER A 165 8.41 9.09 8.04
CA SER A 165 9.81 8.72 8.22
C SER A 165 10.43 8.30 6.88
N PRO A 166 11.77 8.24 6.78
CA PRO A 166 12.44 7.64 5.63
C PRO A 166 12.11 6.15 5.44
N LYS A 167 11.69 5.44 6.51
CA LYS A 167 11.35 4.02 6.47
C LYS A 167 9.92 3.74 6.01
N LEU A 168 9.04 4.75 5.95
CA LEU A 168 7.69 4.61 5.40
C LEU A 168 7.75 4.50 3.86
N THR A 169 8.15 3.33 3.39
CA THR A 169 8.36 2.96 1.98
C THR A 169 8.03 1.48 1.75
N PRO A 170 7.77 1.05 0.50
CA PRO A 170 7.54 -0.36 0.19
C PRO A 170 8.74 -1.30 0.42
N LYS A 171 9.94 -0.74 0.63
CA LYS A 171 11.17 -1.51 0.97
C LYS A 171 11.51 -1.40 2.47
N GLY A 172 10.76 -0.60 3.22
CA GLY A 172 10.94 -0.39 4.65
C GLY A 172 9.79 -1.00 5.42
N ASN A 173 9.04 -0.16 6.13
CA ASN A 173 8.00 -0.59 7.06
C ASN A 173 6.78 -1.21 6.38
N ILE A 174 6.58 -0.97 5.08
CA ILE A 174 5.39 -1.41 4.35
C ILE A 174 5.76 -2.58 3.43
N LYS A 175 5.18 -3.75 3.70
CA LYS A 175 5.32 -4.94 2.85
C LYS A 175 4.53 -4.77 1.57
N THR A 176 5.14 -5.06 0.43
CA THR A 176 4.45 -5.11 -0.86
C THR A 176 3.48 -6.28 -0.95
N MET A 177 2.49 -6.16 -1.85
CA MET A 177 1.60 -7.25 -2.21
C MET A 177 1.85 -7.68 -3.65
N ALA A 178 2.02 -8.99 -3.87
CA ALA A 178 2.16 -9.56 -5.20
C ALA A 178 0.96 -9.19 -6.09
N GLY A 179 1.22 -8.80 -7.33
CA GLY A 179 0.18 -8.31 -8.26
C GLY A 179 -0.32 -6.89 -7.98
N ALA A 180 -0.03 -6.28 -6.83
CA ALA A 180 -0.51 -4.94 -6.43
C ALA A 180 0.63 -3.97 -6.09
N THR A 181 1.80 -4.13 -6.71
CA THR A 181 2.98 -3.27 -6.47
C THR A 181 2.72 -1.80 -6.76
N LEU A 182 1.99 -1.49 -7.84
CA LEU A 182 1.67 -0.10 -8.20
C LEU A 182 0.70 0.52 -7.17
N THR A 183 -0.34 -0.20 -6.76
CA THR A 183 -1.24 0.20 -5.68
C THR A 183 -0.48 0.41 -4.37
N THR A 184 0.43 -0.49 -4.02
CA THR A 184 1.28 -0.34 -2.83
C THR A 184 2.05 0.98 -2.87
N ARG A 185 2.73 1.28 -3.99
CA ARG A 185 3.50 2.52 -4.14
C ARG A 185 2.60 3.76 -4.04
N ALA A 186 1.44 3.71 -4.67
CA ALA A 186 0.47 4.79 -4.71
C ALA A 186 -0.12 5.07 -3.31
N THR A 187 -0.52 4.02 -2.58
CA THR A 187 -0.98 4.11 -1.18
C THR A 187 0.10 4.65 -0.26
N VAL A 188 1.35 4.16 -0.35
CA VAL A 188 2.46 4.70 0.46
C VAL A 188 2.65 6.18 0.19
N GLN A 189 2.63 6.59 -1.07
CA GLN A 189 2.84 7.99 -1.42
C GLN A 189 1.67 8.87 -0.96
N SER A 190 0.44 8.35 -0.99
CA SER A 190 -0.75 8.97 -0.41
C SER A 190 -0.63 9.17 1.10
N ALA A 191 -0.24 8.13 1.84
CA ALA A 191 0.00 8.19 3.28
C ALA A 191 1.08 9.24 3.64
N ARG A 192 2.19 9.26 2.87
CA ARG A 192 3.26 10.26 3.03
C ARG A 192 2.77 11.68 2.78
N ARG A 193 1.92 11.92 1.77
CA ARG A 193 1.30 13.24 1.53
C ARG A 193 0.43 13.68 2.70
N ALA A 194 -0.45 12.81 3.18
CA ALA A 194 -1.35 13.10 4.30
C ALA A 194 -0.56 13.43 5.58
N LEU A 195 0.46 12.63 5.90
CA LEU A 195 1.33 12.89 7.05
C LEU A 195 2.14 14.19 6.91
N ALA A 196 2.65 14.50 5.72
CA ALA A 196 3.36 15.75 5.48
C ALA A 196 2.42 16.97 5.58
N LEU A 197 1.20 16.87 5.06
CA LEU A 197 0.14 17.88 5.22
C LEU A 197 -0.16 18.12 6.70
N GLN A 198 -0.38 17.06 7.47
CA GLN A 198 -0.63 17.14 8.91
C GLN A 198 0.53 17.84 9.62
N GLN A 199 1.77 17.39 9.39
CA GLN A 199 2.96 17.94 10.04
C GLN A 199 3.16 19.43 9.74
N VAL A 200 2.96 19.87 8.49
CA VAL A 200 3.13 21.27 8.10
C VAL A 200 2.03 22.16 8.69
N LEU A 201 0.78 21.68 8.70
CA LEU A 201 -0.34 22.43 9.26
C LEU A 201 -0.31 22.49 10.79
N ASP A 202 0.15 21.44 11.46
CA ASP A 202 0.35 21.45 12.92
C ASP A 202 1.48 22.40 13.32
N ALA A 203 2.54 22.50 12.51
CA ALA A 203 3.62 23.46 12.75
C ALA A 203 3.19 24.93 12.59
N ARG A 204 2.13 25.20 11.82
CA ARG A 204 1.56 26.55 11.65
C ARG A 204 0.97 27.07 12.97
N ASN A 205 0.31 26.19 13.71
CA ASN A 205 -0.34 26.50 14.98
C ASN A 205 0.13 25.48 16.03
N PRO A 206 1.34 25.67 16.61
CA PRO A 206 1.85 24.74 17.61
C PRO A 206 0.85 24.64 18.76
N LYS A 207 0.36 23.43 19.02
CA LYS A 207 -0.48 23.16 20.20
C LYS A 207 0.35 23.51 21.45
N PRO A 208 -0.26 24.06 22.51
CA PRO A 208 0.39 24.12 23.80
C PRO A 208 0.81 22.68 24.17
N SER A 209 2.11 22.47 24.44
CA SER A 209 2.57 21.21 25.02
C SER A 209 1.72 20.91 26.26
N PRO A 210 1.36 19.64 26.54
CA PRO A 210 0.85 19.30 27.85
C PRO A 210 1.98 19.55 28.86
N VAL A 211 1.95 20.72 29.50
CA VAL A 211 2.76 21.02 30.67
C VAL A 211 2.24 20.10 31.79
N GLY A 212 3.06 19.15 32.23
CA GLY A 212 2.74 18.29 33.37
C GLY A 212 2.79 16.79 33.07
N ALA A 213 3.97 16.28 32.76
CA ALA A 213 4.33 14.90 33.13
C ALA A 213 5.67 14.96 33.86
N THR A 214 5.65 15.62 35.02
CA THR A 214 6.72 15.50 36.00
C THR A 214 6.68 14.07 36.53
N LYS A 215 7.81 13.38 36.43
CA LYS A 215 8.09 12.19 37.24
C LYS A 215 8.89 12.62 38.46
#